data_AF-A0A2E0FG03-F1
#
_entry.id   AF-A0A2E0FG03-F1
#
_cell.length_a   1.000
_cell.length_b   1.000
_cell.length_c   1.000
_cell.angle_alpha   90.00
_cell.angle_beta   90.00
_cell.angle_gamma   90.00
#
_symmetry.space_group_name_H-M   'P 1'
#
loop_
_entity.id
_entity.type
_entity.pdbx_description
1 polymer ?
#
loop_
_entity_poly.entity_id
_entity_poly.type
_entity_poly.pdbx_seq_one_letter_code
_entity_poly.pdbx_strand_id
1 'polypeptide(L)'
;MKTIFNTKNVDPMTQPLFLGKDLGVQRYDIVKYPIFKDLDNKQMMNFWRPEEIELKKDRADFQTLTDNEKFIFTSNLKYQTMLDSVICRGVPTVLEFVTNTELEACLMTWQFFEKIHSQSYSYIIQNVYADSSEVFGGIYEDKEIMKRASSAISDYNNLMGMACSTNKLSDIKKQIYMTIVSINILEAVRFYVSFICSFAFAENKKMVGNADIIKLIKRDEALHLANTQQILKILHAQESEGFITTAKACQEDAIKMFENAASEEKEWASYLFKDGSIIGLSEQIVHQYIDWLCMSRRKAIGLPYENVGKNPIAGWTEPWMNSESVQVAPQEHEITSYQIGASKNDLEDMDLGDCL
;
A
#
# COMPACT_ATOMS: atom_id res chain seq x y z
N MET A 1 7.83 16.18 -27.45
CA MET A 1 8.77 15.33 -26.70
C MET A 1 8.51 15.59 -25.24
N LYS A 2 8.37 14.55 -24.42
CA LYS A 2 8.19 14.66 -22.97
C LYS A 2 9.46 15.28 -22.36
N THR A 3 9.31 16.17 -21.38
CA THR A 3 10.44 16.81 -20.67
C THR A 3 10.35 16.61 -19.17
N ILE A 4 11.50 16.57 -18.50
CA ILE A 4 11.60 16.59 -17.02
C ILE A 4 11.22 17.96 -16.46
N PHE A 5 11.50 19.03 -17.21
CA PHE A 5 11.17 20.39 -16.80
C PHE A 5 10.54 21.14 -17.96
N ASN A 6 9.27 21.49 -17.79
CA ASN A 6 8.55 22.33 -18.73
C ASN A 6 8.97 23.79 -18.57
N THR A 7 9.67 24.32 -19.57
CA THR A 7 10.16 25.72 -19.58
C THR A 7 9.06 26.74 -19.84
N LYS A 8 7.83 26.30 -20.14
CA LYS A 8 6.68 27.18 -20.29
C LYS A 8 5.95 27.29 -18.95
N ASN A 9 5.57 28.50 -18.57
CA ASN A 9 4.74 28.72 -17.38
C ASN A 9 3.35 28.10 -17.61
N VAL A 10 3.02 27.08 -16.83
CA VAL A 10 1.73 26.40 -16.84
C VAL A 10 1.04 26.69 -15.53
N ASP A 11 -0.21 27.17 -15.59
CA ASP A 11 -1.03 27.41 -14.41
C ASP A 11 -1.39 26.07 -13.73
N PRO A 12 -0.93 25.82 -12.49
CA PRO A 12 -1.23 24.57 -11.76
C PRO A 12 -2.72 24.32 -11.59
N MET A 13 -3.54 25.38 -11.46
CA MET A 13 -5.00 25.26 -11.24
C MET A 13 -5.74 24.67 -12.45
N THR A 14 -5.11 24.70 -13.63
CA THR A 14 -5.69 24.21 -14.88
C THR A 14 -5.26 22.78 -15.22
N GLN A 15 -4.25 22.24 -14.54
CA GLN A 15 -3.73 20.91 -14.88
C GLN A 15 -4.68 19.80 -14.40
N PRO A 16 -4.96 18.78 -15.23
CA PRO A 16 -5.59 17.56 -14.77
C PRO A 16 -4.60 16.73 -13.94
N LEU A 17 -5.12 15.76 -13.18
CA LEU A 17 -4.32 14.78 -12.45
C LEU A 17 -3.37 14.03 -13.39
N PHE A 18 -3.87 13.65 -14.56
CA PHE A 18 -3.12 12.87 -15.55
C PHE A 18 -3.24 13.47 -16.95
N LEU A 19 -2.25 13.21 -17.79
CA LEU A 19 -2.27 13.47 -19.24
C LEU A 19 -2.44 14.97 -19.64
N GLY A 20 -2.05 15.87 -18.75
CA GLY A 20 -1.92 17.30 -19.00
C GLY A 20 -0.61 17.69 -19.71
N LYS A 21 -0.12 18.89 -19.42
CA LYS A 21 1.20 19.35 -19.88
C LYS A 21 2.28 18.78 -18.95
N ASP A 22 3.48 18.61 -19.49
CA ASP A 22 4.64 18.21 -18.69
C ASP A 22 4.84 19.15 -17.49
N LEU A 23 5.25 18.57 -16.36
CA LEU A 23 5.47 19.27 -15.11
C LEU A 23 6.64 20.26 -15.20
N GLY A 24 6.55 21.35 -14.43
CA GLY A 24 7.54 22.43 -14.39
C GLY A 24 8.09 22.61 -12.99
N VAL A 25 7.94 23.81 -12.42
CA VAL A 25 8.37 24.10 -11.05
C VAL A 25 7.55 23.27 -10.06
N GLN A 26 8.23 22.49 -9.22
CA GLN A 26 7.59 21.81 -8.10
C GLN A 26 7.31 22.82 -6.99
N ARG A 27 6.04 23.15 -6.81
CA ARG A 27 5.57 24.19 -5.88
C ARG A 27 4.39 23.70 -5.06
N TYR A 28 4.28 24.19 -3.83
CA TYR A 28 3.32 23.69 -2.83
C TYR A 28 2.42 24.79 -2.26
N ASP A 29 2.51 26.00 -2.80
CA ASP A 29 1.75 27.18 -2.39
C ASP A 29 0.41 27.32 -3.14
N ILE A 30 0.37 26.91 -4.41
CA ILE A 30 -0.85 26.86 -5.24
C ILE A 30 -1.16 25.39 -5.52
N VAL A 31 -2.31 24.91 -5.05
CA VAL A 31 -2.75 23.51 -5.18
C VAL A 31 -4.18 23.45 -5.70
N LYS A 32 -4.43 22.66 -6.75
CA LYS A 32 -5.76 22.44 -7.32
C LYS A 32 -6.58 21.50 -6.45
N TYR A 33 -5.95 20.45 -5.93
CA TYR A 33 -6.56 19.44 -5.08
C TYR A 33 -5.85 19.36 -3.72
N PRO A 34 -6.25 20.20 -2.73
CA PRO A 34 -5.60 20.26 -1.42
C PRO A 34 -5.48 18.92 -0.69
N ILE A 35 -6.42 17.99 -0.95
CA ILE A 35 -6.43 16.68 -0.33
C ILE A 35 -5.15 15.87 -0.53
N PHE A 36 -4.48 15.99 -1.69
CA PHE A 36 -3.22 15.26 -1.92
C PHE A 36 -2.07 15.85 -1.11
N LYS A 37 -2.03 17.18 -0.96
CA LYS A 37 -1.09 17.84 -0.04
C LYS A 37 -1.35 17.43 1.41
N ASP A 38 -2.61 17.31 1.82
CA ASP A 38 -2.95 16.88 3.17
C ASP A 38 -2.57 15.42 3.44
N LEU A 39 -2.80 14.52 2.47
CA LEU A 39 -2.42 13.11 2.56
C LEU A 39 -0.89 12.94 2.56
N ASP A 40 -0.18 13.66 1.70
CA ASP A 40 1.28 13.72 1.67
C ASP A 40 1.87 14.15 3.03
N ASN A 41 1.38 15.28 3.57
CA ASN A 41 1.81 15.77 4.88
C ASN A 41 1.52 14.76 6.01
N LYS A 42 0.34 14.13 6.01
CA LYS A 42 -0.01 13.10 6.99
C LYS A 42 0.91 11.89 6.89
N GLN A 43 1.25 11.46 5.67
CA GLN A 43 2.15 10.34 5.46
C GLN A 43 3.56 10.67 5.96
N MET A 44 4.09 11.86 5.66
CA MET A 44 5.38 12.31 6.20
C MET A 44 5.40 12.35 7.74
N MET A 45 4.32 12.79 8.39
CA MET A 45 4.19 12.76 9.85
C MET A 45 4.17 11.34 10.44
N ASN A 46 3.85 10.33 9.62
CA ASN A 46 3.84 8.94 10.03
C ASN A 46 5.21 8.26 9.94
N PHE A 47 6.30 8.95 9.56
CA PHE A 47 7.61 8.31 9.39
C PHE A 47 8.00 7.41 10.58
N TRP A 48 8.47 6.21 10.26
CA TRP A 48 8.90 5.20 11.22
C TRP A 48 10.04 4.37 10.63
N ARG A 49 10.81 3.72 11.51
CA ARG A 49 11.90 2.83 11.10
C ARG A 49 11.66 1.43 11.66
N PRO A 50 11.73 0.37 10.85
CA PRO A 50 11.45 -0.98 11.32
C PRO A 50 12.33 -1.43 12.48
N GLU A 51 13.60 -0.99 12.49
CA GLU A 51 14.57 -1.39 13.51
C GLU A 51 14.27 -0.82 14.91
N GLU A 52 13.30 0.08 15.04
CA GLU A 52 12.84 0.61 16.34
C GLU A 52 11.88 -0.34 17.07
N ILE A 53 11.42 -1.41 16.41
CA ILE A 53 10.51 -2.41 16.99
C ILE A 53 11.29 -3.66 17.41
N GLU A 54 11.21 -4.05 18.68
CA GLU A 54 11.92 -5.21 19.22
C GLU A 54 11.27 -6.55 18.79
N LEU A 55 12.07 -7.46 18.21
CA LEU A 55 11.61 -8.75 17.68
C LEU A 55 12.17 -9.98 18.42
N LYS A 56 12.88 -9.78 19.53
CA LYS A 56 13.43 -10.90 20.32
C LYS A 56 12.38 -11.90 20.78
N LYS A 57 11.19 -11.42 21.17
CA LYS A 57 10.08 -12.29 21.60
C LYS A 57 9.54 -13.10 20.40
N ASP A 58 9.38 -12.47 19.25
CA ASP A 58 8.88 -13.10 18.02
C ASP A 58 9.76 -14.28 17.58
N ARG A 59 11.09 -14.15 17.69
CA ARG A 59 12.01 -15.27 17.44
C ARG A 59 11.72 -16.47 18.35
N ALA A 60 11.46 -16.23 19.63
CA ALA A 60 11.16 -17.28 20.60
C ALA A 60 9.76 -17.87 20.37
N ASP A 61 8.76 -17.01 20.16
CA ASP A 61 7.37 -17.41 19.86
C ASP A 61 7.33 -18.32 18.64
N PHE A 62 8.01 -17.94 17.55
CA PHE A 62 8.02 -18.68 16.30
C PHE A 62 8.50 -20.13 16.49
N GLN A 63 9.48 -20.37 17.36
CA GLN A 63 9.96 -21.74 17.65
C GLN A 63 8.89 -22.61 18.32
N THR A 64 8.00 -21.99 19.11
CA THR A 64 6.92 -22.68 19.84
C THR A 64 5.64 -22.85 19.03
N LEU A 65 5.54 -22.22 17.85
CA LEU A 65 4.41 -22.40 16.95
C LEU A 65 4.35 -23.84 16.45
N THR A 66 3.13 -24.35 16.34
CA THR A 66 2.85 -25.61 15.62
C THR A 66 3.22 -25.48 14.14
N ASP A 67 3.41 -26.60 13.45
CA ASP A 67 3.76 -26.58 12.03
C ASP A 67 2.71 -25.87 11.18
N ASN A 68 1.41 -26.04 11.51
CA ASN A 68 0.32 -25.32 10.86
C ASN A 68 0.39 -23.81 11.14
N GLU A 69 0.63 -23.38 12.38
CA GLU A 69 0.80 -21.97 12.72
C GLU A 69 2.01 -21.34 12.00
N LYS A 70 3.14 -22.05 11.93
CA LYS A 70 4.32 -21.61 11.18
C LYS A 70 4.01 -21.48 9.70
N PHE A 71 3.29 -22.44 9.12
CA PHE A 71 2.85 -22.37 7.74
C PHE A 71 1.97 -21.14 7.48
N ILE A 72 0.95 -20.90 8.32
CA ILE A 72 0.07 -19.74 8.18
C ILE A 72 0.85 -18.42 8.29
N PHE A 73 1.67 -18.28 9.33
CA PHE A 73 2.46 -17.08 9.55
C PHE A 73 3.42 -16.80 8.39
N THR A 74 4.19 -17.83 7.99
CA THR A 74 5.22 -17.71 6.95
C THR A 74 4.59 -17.43 5.59
N SER A 75 3.51 -18.12 5.23
CA SER A 75 2.80 -17.92 3.96
C SER A 75 2.19 -16.52 3.86
N ASN A 76 1.60 -16.02 4.96
CA ASN A 76 1.08 -14.65 5.00
C ASN A 76 2.20 -13.62 4.85
N LEU A 77 3.31 -13.77 5.58
CA LEU A 77 4.46 -12.87 5.52
C LEU A 77 5.12 -12.84 4.13
N LYS A 78 5.27 -14.01 3.50
CA LYS A 78 5.74 -14.14 2.11
C LYS A 78 4.84 -13.39 1.14
N TYR A 79 3.52 -13.50 1.31
CA TYR A 79 2.56 -12.81 0.45
C TYR A 79 2.61 -11.29 0.63
N GLN A 80 2.68 -10.80 1.87
CA GLN A 80 2.84 -9.38 2.18
C GLN A 80 4.14 -8.82 1.57
N THR A 81 5.25 -9.55 1.71
CA THR A 81 6.54 -9.21 1.10
C THR A 81 6.46 -9.10 -0.42
N MET A 82 5.73 -10.02 -1.05
CA MET A 82 5.51 -10.00 -2.50
C MET A 82 4.65 -8.79 -2.92
N LEU A 83 3.57 -8.50 -2.20
CA LEU A 83 2.69 -7.37 -2.49
C LEU A 83 3.44 -6.02 -2.42
N ASP A 84 4.20 -5.76 -1.36
CA ASP A 84 4.93 -4.49 -1.25
C ASP A 84 6.07 -4.38 -2.28
N SER A 85 6.67 -5.53 -2.66
CA SER A 85 7.62 -5.58 -3.78
C SER A 85 6.97 -5.25 -5.13
N VAL A 86 5.68 -5.52 -5.30
CA VAL A 86 4.90 -5.15 -6.49
C VAL A 86 4.58 -3.66 -6.45
N ILE A 87 3.95 -3.16 -5.39
CA ILE A 87 3.42 -1.81 -5.35
C ILE A 87 4.51 -0.73 -5.26
N CYS A 88 5.63 -1.02 -4.59
CA CYS A 88 6.81 -0.14 -4.57
C CYS A 88 7.31 0.21 -5.98
N ARG A 89 7.12 -0.70 -6.95
CA ARG A 89 7.42 -0.48 -8.38
C ARG A 89 6.18 -0.17 -9.21
N GLY A 90 4.99 -0.52 -8.72
CA GLY A 90 3.71 -0.31 -9.38
C GLY A 90 3.25 1.15 -9.35
N VAL A 91 3.32 1.83 -8.20
CA VAL A 91 2.96 3.27 -8.07
C VAL A 91 3.73 4.14 -9.08
N PRO A 92 5.05 3.96 -9.28
CA PRO A 92 5.80 4.66 -10.33
C PRO A 92 5.25 4.54 -11.75
N THR A 93 4.62 3.42 -12.10
CA THR A 93 4.04 3.26 -13.45
C THR A 93 2.88 4.24 -13.71
N VAL A 94 2.18 4.64 -12.65
CA VAL A 94 1.12 5.67 -12.72
C VAL A 94 1.72 7.06 -12.69
N LEU A 95 2.76 7.26 -11.87
CA LEU A 95 3.48 8.53 -11.72
C LEU A 95 3.93 9.08 -13.08
N GLU A 96 4.31 8.19 -14.00
CA GLU A 96 4.73 8.56 -15.35
C GLU A 96 3.67 9.37 -16.14
N PHE A 97 2.38 9.22 -15.82
CA PHE A 97 1.28 9.90 -16.49
C PHE A 97 0.73 11.09 -15.71
N VAL A 98 1.25 11.36 -14.51
CA VAL A 98 0.81 12.46 -13.64
C VAL A 98 1.27 13.80 -14.19
N THR A 99 0.36 14.76 -14.15
CA THR A 99 0.59 16.15 -14.61
C THR A 99 0.12 17.19 -13.59
N ASN A 100 -0.20 16.75 -12.38
CA ASN A 100 -0.56 17.58 -11.24
C ASN A 100 0.52 17.48 -10.16
N THR A 101 1.07 18.62 -9.75
CA THR A 101 2.25 18.70 -8.86
C THR A 101 2.01 18.14 -7.47
N GLU A 102 0.84 18.38 -6.88
CA GLU A 102 0.52 17.88 -5.54
C GLU A 102 0.23 16.37 -5.53
N LEU A 103 -0.37 15.83 -6.60
CA LEU A 103 -0.49 14.38 -6.77
C LEU A 103 0.88 13.73 -6.97
N GLU A 104 1.75 14.32 -7.80
CA GLU A 104 3.12 13.82 -8.02
C GLU A 104 3.87 13.67 -6.68
N ALA A 105 3.91 14.73 -5.87
CA ALA A 105 4.57 14.72 -4.58
C ALA A 105 3.98 13.64 -3.65
N CYS A 106 2.65 13.56 -3.57
CA CYS A 106 1.96 12.57 -2.76
C CYS A 106 2.29 11.12 -3.16
N LEU A 107 2.36 10.82 -4.46
CA LEU A 107 2.72 9.48 -4.95
C LEU A 107 4.20 9.16 -4.74
N MET A 108 5.09 10.14 -4.78
CA MET A 108 6.51 9.96 -4.44
C MET A 108 6.67 9.59 -2.96
N THR A 109 5.97 10.29 -2.06
CA THR A 109 5.97 9.97 -0.63
C THR A 109 5.38 8.59 -0.37
N TRP A 110 4.26 8.25 -1.01
CA TRP A 110 3.69 6.91 -0.95
C TRP A 110 4.72 5.85 -1.35
N GLN A 111 5.36 5.98 -2.52
CA GLN A 111 6.41 5.04 -2.95
C GLN A 111 7.53 4.87 -1.92
N PHE A 112 7.93 5.95 -1.25
CA PHE A 112 8.94 5.89 -0.20
C PHE A 112 8.48 5.05 1.01
N PHE A 113 7.21 5.13 1.41
CA PHE A 113 6.68 4.30 2.50
C PHE A 113 6.57 2.83 2.13
N GLU A 114 6.24 2.50 0.88
CA GLU A 114 6.25 1.10 0.39
C GLU A 114 7.63 0.45 0.48
N LYS A 115 8.68 1.26 0.26
CA LYS A 115 10.06 0.82 0.51
C LYS A 115 10.28 0.53 2.00
N ILE A 116 9.78 1.37 2.91
CA ILE A 116 9.88 1.13 4.36
C ILE A 116 9.20 -0.19 4.73
N HIS A 117 8.01 -0.46 4.16
CA HIS A 117 7.27 -1.70 4.41
C HIS A 117 8.08 -2.92 3.95
N SER A 118 8.63 -2.87 2.74
CA SER A 118 9.52 -3.91 2.21
C SER A 118 10.78 -4.14 3.09
N GLN A 119 11.38 -3.06 3.60
CA GLN A 119 12.49 -3.15 4.56
C GLN A 119 12.04 -3.81 5.87
N SER A 120 10.82 -3.51 6.33
CA SER A 120 10.27 -4.07 7.56
C SER A 120 10.04 -5.58 7.49
N TYR A 121 9.60 -6.12 6.36
CA TYR A 121 9.49 -7.57 6.21
C TYR A 121 10.86 -8.23 6.19
N SER A 122 11.85 -7.61 5.54
CA SER A 122 13.23 -8.12 5.59
C SER A 122 13.75 -8.15 7.02
N TYR A 123 13.47 -7.10 7.80
CA TYR A 123 13.79 -7.03 9.22
C TYR A 123 13.09 -8.13 10.03
N ILE A 124 11.78 -8.37 9.82
CA ILE A 124 11.06 -9.48 10.45
C ILE A 124 11.69 -10.82 10.10
N ILE A 125 11.92 -11.08 8.81
CA ILE A 125 12.44 -12.35 8.31
C ILE A 125 13.83 -12.65 8.89
N GLN A 126 14.73 -11.67 8.90
CA GLN A 126 16.08 -11.82 9.45
C GLN A 126 16.09 -12.03 10.98
N ASN A 127 15.08 -11.51 11.68
CA ASN A 127 14.97 -11.64 13.13
C ASN A 127 14.20 -12.87 13.60
N VAL A 128 13.38 -13.49 12.76
CA VAL A 128 12.57 -14.65 13.15
C VAL A 128 13.17 -15.96 12.65
N TYR A 129 13.67 -15.99 11.41
CA TYR A 129 14.13 -17.22 10.75
C TYR A 129 15.64 -17.42 10.91
N ALA A 130 16.08 -18.67 10.79
CA ALA A 130 17.50 -19.02 10.83
C ALA A 130 18.20 -18.74 9.49
N ASP A 131 17.51 -19.02 8.37
CA ASP A 131 17.93 -18.68 7.02
C ASP A 131 16.82 -17.88 6.32
N SER A 132 17.08 -16.59 6.08
CA SER A 132 16.14 -15.72 5.35
C SER A 132 15.96 -16.15 3.89
N SER A 133 16.96 -16.82 3.31
CA SER A 133 16.97 -17.20 1.89
C SER A 133 15.88 -18.22 1.58
N GLU A 134 15.55 -19.12 2.51
CA GLU A 134 14.44 -20.07 2.36
C GLU A 134 13.08 -19.35 2.30
N VAL A 135 12.91 -18.28 3.07
CA VAL A 135 11.68 -17.49 3.07
C VAL A 135 11.57 -16.70 1.77
N PHE A 136 12.61 -15.96 1.37
CA PHE A 136 12.59 -15.18 0.14
C PHE A 136 12.52 -16.06 -1.12
N GLY A 137 13.31 -17.14 -1.19
CA GLY A 137 13.27 -18.11 -2.29
C GLY A 137 11.89 -18.78 -2.38
N GLY A 138 11.32 -19.14 -1.23
CA GLY A 138 10.00 -19.75 -1.15
C GLY A 138 8.83 -18.85 -1.55
N ILE A 139 9.03 -17.55 -1.80
CA ILE A 139 8.02 -16.68 -2.44
C ILE A 139 7.83 -17.11 -3.90
N TYR A 140 8.93 -17.41 -4.61
CA TYR A 140 8.91 -17.77 -6.03
C TYR A 140 8.43 -19.20 -6.27
N GLU A 141 8.58 -20.09 -5.28
CA GLU A 141 8.23 -21.51 -5.37
C GLU A 141 6.75 -21.77 -5.03
N ASP A 142 6.12 -20.91 -4.24
CA ASP A 142 4.73 -21.05 -3.83
C ASP A 142 3.79 -20.64 -4.98
N LYS A 143 3.10 -21.64 -5.54
CA LYS A 143 2.19 -21.46 -6.68
C LYS A 143 0.99 -20.58 -6.33
N GLU A 144 0.50 -20.63 -5.10
CA GLU A 144 -0.66 -19.84 -4.67
C GLU A 144 -0.30 -18.36 -4.53
N ILE A 145 0.94 -18.06 -4.10
CA ILE A 145 1.49 -16.71 -4.11
C ILE A 145 1.67 -16.21 -5.55
N MET A 146 2.32 -16.99 -6.41
CA MET A 146 2.63 -16.57 -7.79
C MET A 146 1.39 -16.42 -8.68
N LYS A 147 0.33 -17.22 -8.44
CA LYS A 147 -0.97 -17.07 -9.09
C LYS A 147 -1.55 -15.66 -8.84
N ARG A 148 -1.55 -15.21 -7.59
CA ARG A 148 -2.04 -13.88 -7.19
C ARG A 148 -1.11 -12.74 -7.60
N ALA A 149 0.21 -12.98 -7.61
CA ALA A 149 1.16 -12.02 -8.16
C ALA A 149 0.82 -11.71 -9.63
N SER A 150 0.48 -12.73 -10.42
CA SER A 150 0.17 -12.57 -11.85
C SER A 150 -1.06 -11.69 -12.10
N SER A 151 -2.12 -11.83 -11.30
CA SER A 151 -3.29 -10.95 -11.39
C SER A 151 -2.96 -9.53 -10.91
N ALA A 152 -2.21 -9.40 -9.82
CA ALA A 152 -1.83 -8.11 -9.26
C ALA A 152 -0.93 -7.26 -10.18
N ILE A 153 -0.05 -7.87 -11.00
CA ILE A 153 0.89 -7.11 -11.85
C ILE A 153 0.34 -6.74 -13.23
N SER A 154 -0.77 -7.34 -13.67
CA SER A 154 -1.25 -7.25 -15.05
C SER A 154 -1.50 -5.80 -15.50
N ASP A 155 -2.25 -5.02 -14.72
CA ASP A 155 -2.58 -3.63 -15.07
C ASP A 155 -1.36 -2.71 -15.07
N TYR A 156 -0.44 -2.89 -14.12
CA TYR A 156 0.81 -2.13 -14.09
C TYR A 156 1.66 -2.42 -15.34
N ASN A 157 1.81 -3.69 -15.72
CA ASN A 157 2.58 -4.08 -16.90
C ASN A 157 1.94 -3.53 -18.19
N ASN A 158 0.61 -3.58 -18.29
CA ASN A 158 -0.11 -3.01 -19.43
C ASN A 158 0.12 -1.50 -19.51
N LEU A 159 -0.03 -0.77 -18.39
CA LEU A 159 0.19 0.68 -18.36
C LEU A 159 1.64 1.06 -18.71
N MET A 160 2.61 0.35 -18.14
CA MET A 160 4.03 0.55 -18.44
C MET A 160 4.34 0.31 -19.93
N GLY A 161 3.75 -0.71 -20.55
CA GLY A 161 3.89 -0.95 -22.00
C GLY A 161 3.33 0.17 -22.88
N MET A 162 2.36 0.93 -22.35
CA MET A 162 1.75 2.07 -23.06
C MET A 162 2.56 3.35 -22.96
N ALA A 163 3.47 3.49 -21.98
CA ALA A 163 4.33 4.66 -21.84
C ALA A 163 5.29 4.83 -23.04
N CYS A 164 5.74 3.73 -23.62
CA CYS A 164 6.74 3.70 -24.68
C CYS A 164 6.14 3.66 -26.10
N SER A 165 4.81 3.76 -26.26
CA SER A 165 4.12 3.53 -27.53
C SER A 165 3.12 4.63 -27.92
N THR A 166 2.84 4.76 -29.21
CA THR A 166 1.84 5.71 -29.73
C THR A 166 0.45 5.12 -29.57
N ASN A 167 -0.17 5.33 -28.41
CA ASN A 167 -1.50 4.82 -28.10
C ASN A 167 -2.60 5.86 -28.34
N LYS A 168 -3.84 5.40 -28.57
CA LYS A 168 -4.99 6.30 -28.56
C LYS A 168 -5.22 6.82 -27.15
N LEU A 169 -5.58 8.09 -27.03
CA LEU A 169 -5.86 8.72 -25.75
C LEU A 169 -6.94 7.98 -24.94
N SER A 170 -7.97 7.47 -25.61
CA SER A 170 -9.02 6.65 -25.00
C SER A 170 -8.48 5.41 -24.30
N ASP A 171 -7.49 4.78 -24.90
CA ASP A 171 -6.94 3.51 -24.45
C ASP A 171 -6.02 3.75 -23.24
N ILE A 172 -5.20 4.81 -23.29
CA ILE A 172 -4.37 5.22 -22.14
C ILE A 172 -5.26 5.60 -20.96
N LYS A 173 -6.33 6.39 -21.18
CA LYS A 173 -7.27 6.74 -20.10
C LYS A 173 -7.92 5.51 -19.49
N LYS A 174 -8.36 4.54 -20.31
CA LYS A 174 -8.87 3.26 -19.81
C LYS A 174 -7.82 2.57 -18.95
N GLN A 175 -6.60 2.42 -19.43
CA GLN A 175 -5.56 1.68 -18.70
C GLN A 175 -5.16 2.39 -17.40
N ILE A 176 -5.03 3.73 -17.37
CA ILE A 176 -4.81 4.48 -16.13
C ILE A 176 -5.92 4.20 -15.13
N TYR A 177 -7.18 4.34 -15.55
CA TYR A 177 -8.33 4.11 -14.68
C TYR A 177 -8.33 2.69 -14.09
N MET A 178 -8.16 1.67 -14.94
CA MET A 178 -8.10 0.27 -14.52
C MET A 178 -6.92 -0.01 -13.59
N THR A 179 -5.76 0.61 -13.83
CA THR A 179 -4.58 0.47 -12.97
C THR A 179 -4.83 1.09 -11.58
N ILE A 180 -5.47 2.26 -11.49
CA ILE A 180 -5.87 2.85 -10.20
C ILE A 180 -6.88 1.96 -9.46
N VAL A 181 -7.83 1.34 -10.16
CA VAL A 181 -8.75 0.35 -9.55
C VAL A 181 -7.98 -0.87 -9.05
N SER A 182 -7.02 -1.37 -9.82
CA SER A 182 -6.15 -2.49 -9.44
C SER A 182 -5.35 -2.19 -8.17
N ILE A 183 -4.72 -1.01 -8.11
CA ILE A 183 -4.02 -0.52 -6.92
C ILE A 183 -4.98 -0.41 -5.74
N ASN A 184 -6.17 0.17 -5.94
CA ASN A 184 -7.16 0.28 -4.89
C ASN A 184 -7.56 -1.10 -4.33
N ILE A 185 -7.75 -2.11 -5.17
CA ILE A 185 -8.06 -3.47 -4.72
C ILE A 185 -6.91 -4.07 -3.90
N LEU A 186 -5.66 -3.84 -4.34
CA LEU A 186 -4.46 -4.30 -3.64
C LEU A 186 -4.42 -3.72 -2.22
N GLU A 187 -4.51 -2.39 -2.08
CA GLU A 187 -4.45 -1.69 -0.78
C GLU A 187 -5.69 -1.95 0.08
N ALA A 188 -6.88 -1.97 -0.53
CA ALA A 188 -8.14 -1.94 0.21
C ALA A 188 -8.64 -3.32 0.62
N VAL A 189 -8.21 -4.37 -0.10
CA VAL A 189 -8.70 -5.75 0.05
C VAL A 189 -7.56 -6.68 0.42
N ARG A 190 -6.57 -6.85 -0.45
CA ARG A 190 -5.54 -7.90 -0.29
C ARG A 190 -4.69 -7.68 0.96
N PHE A 191 -4.23 -6.46 1.19
CA PHE A 191 -3.52 -6.13 2.42
C PHE A 191 -4.37 -6.30 3.67
N TYR A 192 -5.62 -5.84 3.65
CA TYR A 192 -6.52 -5.94 4.79
C TYR A 192 -6.85 -7.39 5.17
N VAL A 193 -6.92 -8.30 4.19
CA VAL A 193 -7.02 -9.76 4.44
C VAL A 193 -5.73 -10.27 5.09
N SER A 194 -4.56 -9.82 4.63
CA SER A 194 -3.29 -10.22 5.25
C SER A 194 -3.12 -9.69 6.69
N PHE A 195 -3.63 -8.50 6.99
CA PHE A 195 -3.49 -7.87 8.31
C PHE A 195 -4.23 -8.64 9.38
N ILE A 196 -5.44 -9.11 9.10
CA ILE A 196 -6.23 -9.86 10.08
C ILE A 196 -5.57 -11.21 10.40
N CYS A 197 -4.85 -11.82 9.46
CA CYS A 197 -4.04 -13.01 9.70
C CYS A 197 -2.89 -12.72 10.66
N SER A 198 -2.18 -11.61 10.47
CA SER A 198 -1.10 -11.19 11.37
C SER A 198 -1.61 -10.83 12.78
N PHE A 199 -2.72 -10.09 12.88
CA PHE A 199 -3.30 -9.70 14.17
C PHE A 199 -3.91 -10.88 14.92
N ALA A 200 -4.34 -11.94 14.25
CA ALA A 200 -4.82 -13.15 14.93
C ALA A 200 -3.72 -13.80 15.80
N PHE A 201 -2.45 -13.75 15.39
CA PHE A 201 -1.34 -14.21 16.24
C PHE A 201 -1.18 -13.33 17.48
N ALA A 202 -1.28 -12.00 17.29
CA ALA A 202 -1.13 -11.01 18.36
C ALA A 202 -2.23 -11.13 19.42
N GLU A 203 -3.47 -11.38 18.99
CA GLU A 203 -4.60 -11.65 19.88
C GLU A 203 -4.36 -12.90 20.76
N ASN A 204 -3.60 -13.85 20.23
CA ASN A 204 -3.12 -15.03 20.95
C ASN A 204 -1.78 -14.81 21.69
N LYS A 205 -1.33 -13.55 21.82
CA LYS A 205 -0.10 -13.12 22.51
C LYS A 205 1.19 -13.66 21.89
N LYS A 206 1.14 -14.02 20.60
CA LYS A 206 2.27 -14.52 19.81
C LYS A 206 2.61 -13.52 18.70
N MET A 207 3.88 -13.47 18.29
CA MET A 207 4.33 -12.67 17.16
C MET A 207 3.93 -11.18 17.28
N VAL A 208 4.04 -10.63 18.48
CA VAL A 208 3.52 -9.29 18.82
C VAL A 208 4.37 -8.18 18.21
N GLY A 209 5.68 -8.36 18.08
CA GLY A 209 6.53 -7.37 17.41
C GLY A 209 6.27 -7.30 15.90
N ASN A 210 6.00 -8.45 15.25
CA ASN A 210 5.44 -8.47 13.90
C ASN A 210 4.11 -7.70 13.85
N ALA A 211 3.21 -7.92 14.81
CA ALA A 211 1.93 -7.21 14.83
C ALA A 211 2.08 -5.70 14.99
N ASP A 212 3.03 -5.23 15.80
CA ASP A 212 3.35 -3.81 15.94
C ASP A 212 3.84 -3.20 14.61
N ILE A 213 4.70 -3.90 13.87
CA ILE A 213 5.12 -3.50 12.52
C ILE A 213 3.91 -3.47 11.57
N ILE A 214 3.09 -4.52 11.54
CA ILE A 214 1.89 -4.58 10.69
C ILE A 214 0.89 -3.47 11.06
N LYS A 215 0.83 -3.04 12.32
CA LYS A 215 -0.01 -1.91 12.75
C LYS A 215 0.45 -0.59 12.13
N LEU A 216 1.76 -0.38 12.01
CA LEU A 216 2.35 0.79 11.34
C LEU A 216 2.09 0.75 9.84
N ILE A 217 2.35 -0.39 9.18
CA ILE A 217 2.02 -0.61 7.76
C ILE A 217 0.54 -0.33 7.50
N LYS A 218 -0.36 -0.92 8.29
CA LYS A 218 -1.82 -0.72 8.16
C LYS A 218 -2.24 0.75 8.36
N ARG A 219 -1.53 1.52 9.18
CA ARG A 219 -1.78 2.97 9.34
C ARG A 219 -1.44 3.70 8.04
N ASP A 220 -0.34 3.34 7.40
CA ASP A 220 0.10 3.90 6.11
C ASP A 220 -0.86 3.47 4.99
N GLU A 221 -1.27 2.20 4.95
CA GLU A 221 -2.25 1.69 3.97
C GLU A 221 -3.61 2.39 4.02
N ALA A 222 -3.99 2.95 5.16
CA ALA A 222 -5.19 3.77 5.25
C ALA A 222 -5.07 5.07 4.43
N LEU A 223 -3.87 5.64 4.33
CA LEU A 223 -3.56 6.82 3.51
C LEU A 223 -3.42 6.44 2.03
N HIS A 224 -2.78 5.31 1.70
CA HIS A 224 -2.67 4.79 0.33
C HIS A 224 -4.06 4.49 -0.27
N LEU A 225 -4.93 3.86 0.54
CA LEU A 225 -6.33 3.68 0.23
C LEU A 225 -7.05 5.02 0.01
N ALA A 226 -6.84 6.00 0.89
CA ALA A 226 -7.45 7.32 0.75
C ALA A 226 -7.00 8.03 -0.54
N ASN A 227 -5.73 7.91 -0.91
CA ASN A 227 -5.18 8.44 -2.17
C ASN A 227 -5.94 7.90 -3.38
N THR A 228 -5.99 6.57 -3.53
CA THR A 228 -6.67 5.94 -4.67
C THR A 228 -8.17 6.23 -4.70
N GLN A 229 -8.84 6.23 -3.55
CA GLN A 229 -10.26 6.60 -3.49
C GLN A 229 -10.50 8.04 -3.92
N GLN A 230 -9.63 8.98 -3.55
CA GLN A 230 -9.79 10.37 -3.96
C GLN A 230 -9.49 10.59 -5.44
N ILE A 231 -8.47 9.91 -5.97
CA ILE A 231 -8.22 9.88 -7.42
C ILE A 231 -9.50 9.41 -8.14
N LEU A 232 -10.05 8.24 -7.77
CA LEU A 232 -11.24 7.69 -8.42
C LEU A 232 -12.46 8.62 -8.31
N LYS A 233 -12.72 9.20 -7.13
CA LYS A 233 -13.80 10.19 -6.93
C LYS A 233 -13.65 11.40 -7.85
N ILE A 234 -12.43 11.93 -7.98
CA ILE A 234 -12.13 13.05 -8.87
C ILE A 234 -12.37 12.64 -10.34
N LEU A 235 -11.88 11.47 -10.76
CA LEU A 235 -12.07 10.96 -12.13
C LEU A 235 -13.54 10.70 -12.49
N HIS A 236 -14.39 10.39 -11.49
CA HIS A 236 -15.82 10.17 -11.67
C HIS A 236 -16.63 11.47 -11.74
N ALA A 237 -16.18 12.55 -11.10
CA ALA A 237 -16.99 13.74 -10.86
C ALA A 237 -16.50 15.01 -11.59
N GLN A 238 -15.21 15.13 -11.88
CA GLN A 238 -14.62 16.36 -12.39
C GLN A 238 -14.49 16.32 -13.92
N GLU A 239 -15.32 17.10 -14.63
CA GLU A 239 -15.31 17.16 -16.10
C GLU A 239 -13.96 17.58 -16.67
N SER A 240 -13.22 18.45 -15.98
CA SER A 240 -11.90 18.93 -16.38
C SER A 240 -10.86 17.81 -16.51
N GLU A 241 -11.06 16.68 -15.83
CA GLU A 241 -10.18 15.51 -15.91
C GLU A 241 -10.44 14.71 -17.20
N GLY A 242 -11.67 14.77 -17.71
CA GLY A 242 -12.07 14.06 -18.92
C GLY A 242 -12.06 12.53 -18.78
N PHE A 243 -12.27 12.00 -17.58
CA PHE A 243 -12.34 10.56 -17.31
C PHE A 243 -13.77 10.04 -17.09
N ILE A 244 -14.78 10.90 -16.96
CA ILE A 244 -16.16 10.49 -16.62
C ILE A 244 -16.71 9.42 -17.57
N THR A 245 -16.57 9.62 -18.89
CA THR A 245 -17.02 8.63 -19.89
C THR A 245 -16.21 7.34 -19.82
N THR A 246 -14.91 7.43 -19.59
CA THR A 246 -14.02 6.27 -19.42
C THR A 246 -14.41 5.46 -18.18
N ALA A 247 -14.60 6.12 -17.04
CA ALA A 247 -14.99 5.47 -15.79
C ALA A 247 -16.33 4.75 -15.93
N LYS A 248 -17.32 5.39 -16.56
CA LYS A 248 -18.63 4.78 -16.84
C LYS A 248 -18.49 3.55 -17.76
N ALA A 249 -17.67 3.64 -18.80
CA ALA A 249 -17.44 2.52 -19.71
C ALA A 249 -16.68 1.35 -19.06
N CYS A 250 -15.88 1.62 -18.03
CA CYS A 250 -15.09 0.62 -17.31
C CYS A 250 -15.77 0.09 -16.04
N GLN A 251 -17.01 0.50 -15.74
CA GLN A 251 -17.67 0.14 -14.47
C GLN A 251 -17.79 -1.38 -14.28
N GLU A 252 -18.28 -2.09 -15.29
CA GLU A 252 -18.46 -3.55 -15.23
C GLU A 252 -17.10 -4.28 -15.13
N ASP A 253 -16.09 -3.79 -15.86
CA ASP A 253 -14.73 -4.34 -15.77
C ASP A 253 -14.17 -4.15 -14.35
N ALA A 254 -14.36 -2.97 -13.74
CA ALA A 254 -13.93 -2.68 -12.37
C ALA A 254 -14.66 -3.55 -11.33
N ILE A 255 -15.98 -3.77 -11.49
CA ILE A 255 -16.75 -4.70 -10.64
C ILE A 255 -16.16 -6.10 -10.72
N LYS A 256 -15.89 -6.58 -11.95
CA LYS A 256 -15.30 -7.90 -12.18
C LYS A 256 -13.91 -8.03 -11.55
N MET A 257 -13.10 -6.97 -11.51
CA MET A 257 -11.82 -7.00 -10.79
C MET A 257 -12.00 -7.24 -9.28
N PHE A 258 -12.99 -6.60 -8.64
CA PHE A 258 -13.30 -6.85 -7.23
C PHE A 258 -13.78 -8.28 -7.00
N GLU A 259 -14.60 -8.83 -7.90
CA GLU A 259 -15.10 -10.20 -7.80
C GLU A 259 -13.98 -11.23 -7.97
N ASN A 260 -13.08 -11.02 -8.94
CA ASN A 260 -11.91 -11.85 -9.13
C ASN A 260 -10.99 -11.80 -7.90
N ALA A 261 -10.70 -10.60 -7.38
CA ALA A 261 -9.90 -10.45 -6.17
C ALA A 261 -10.53 -11.14 -4.96
N ALA A 262 -11.86 -11.03 -4.79
CA ALA A 262 -12.56 -11.74 -3.73
C ALA A 262 -12.41 -13.27 -3.86
N SER A 263 -12.55 -13.82 -5.08
CA SER A 263 -12.35 -15.25 -5.34
C SER A 263 -10.93 -15.68 -5.00
N GLU A 264 -9.94 -14.93 -5.48
CA GLU A 264 -8.52 -15.22 -5.25
C GLU A 264 -8.14 -15.16 -3.76
N GLU A 265 -8.65 -14.18 -3.01
CA GLU A 265 -8.39 -14.08 -1.56
C GLU A 265 -9.11 -15.19 -0.77
N LYS A 266 -10.27 -15.66 -1.24
CA LYS A 266 -10.96 -16.82 -0.63
C LYS A 266 -10.21 -18.12 -0.88
N GLU A 267 -9.74 -18.33 -2.10
CA GLU A 267 -8.87 -19.48 -2.44
C GLU A 267 -7.58 -19.45 -1.63
N TRP A 268 -6.99 -18.27 -1.44
CA TRP A 268 -5.84 -18.09 -0.55
C TRP A 268 -6.17 -18.45 0.90
N ALA A 269 -7.31 -18.02 1.42
CA ALA A 269 -7.73 -18.38 2.77
C ALA A 269 -7.90 -19.90 2.91
N SER A 270 -8.51 -20.57 1.91
CA SER A 270 -8.62 -22.04 1.90
C SER A 270 -7.25 -22.74 1.88
N TYR A 271 -6.28 -22.20 1.12
CA TYR A 271 -4.90 -22.70 1.14
C TYR A 271 -4.24 -22.49 2.51
N LEU A 272 -4.41 -21.31 3.09
CA LEU A 272 -3.79 -20.92 4.35
C LEU A 272 -4.26 -21.80 5.52
N PHE A 273 -5.54 -22.12 5.57
CA PHE A 273 -6.15 -22.89 6.66
C PHE A 273 -6.35 -24.38 6.35
N LYS A 274 -5.73 -24.91 5.29
CA LYS A 274 -5.91 -26.30 4.82
C LYS A 274 -5.59 -27.36 5.89
N ASP A 275 -4.63 -27.07 6.77
CA ASP A 275 -4.14 -27.97 7.83
C ASP A 275 -4.64 -27.55 9.23
N GLY A 276 -5.55 -26.57 9.31
CA GLY A 276 -6.18 -26.10 10.54
C GLY A 276 -6.30 -24.57 10.64
N SER A 277 -7.18 -24.11 11.52
CA SER A 277 -7.41 -22.69 11.81
C SER A 277 -6.54 -22.16 12.96
N ILE A 278 -6.49 -20.83 13.12
CA ILE A 278 -5.95 -20.17 14.31
C ILE A 278 -7.12 -19.79 15.23
N ILE A 279 -6.90 -19.75 16.54
CA ILE A 279 -7.93 -19.29 17.48
C ILE A 279 -8.36 -17.87 17.09
N GLY A 280 -9.67 -17.70 16.85
CA GLY A 280 -10.28 -16.42 16.44
C GLY A 280 -10.33 -16.20 14.93
N LEU A 281 -9.67 -17.03 14.12
CA LEU A 281 -9.62 -16.88 12.66
C LEU A 281 -9.73 -18.23 11.95
N SER A 282 -10.91 -18.50 11.37
CA SER A 282 -11.18 -19.65 10.51
C SER A 282 -11.40 -19.22 9.07
N GLU A 283 -11.23 -20.16 8.13
CA GLU A 283 -11.50 -19.96 6.70
C GLU A 283 -12.88 -19.30 6.46
N GLN A 284 -13.92 -19.80 7.11
CA GLN A 284 -15.28 -19.28 6.97
C GLN A 284 -15.40 -17.81 7.40
N ILE A 285 -14.73 -17.43 8.50
CA ILE A 285 -14.74 -16.03 8.98
C ILE A 285 -13.99 -15.14 7.98
N VAL A 286 -12.86 -15.60 7.45
CA VAL A 286 -12.09 -14.86 6.44
C VAL A 286 -12.90 -14.67 5.16
N HIS A 287 -13.62 -15.69 4.69
CA HIS A 287 -14.49 -15.58 3.51
C HIS A 287 -15.58 -14.52 3.71
N GLN A 288 -16.25 -14.52 4.86
CA GLN A 288 -17.26 -13.50 5.20
C GLN A 288 -16.65 -12.09 5.27
N TYR A 289 -15.43 -11.98 5.81
CA TYR A 289 -14.72 -10.71 5.86
C TYR A 289 -14.39 -10.18 4.47
N ILE A 290 -13.91 -11.04 3.56
CA ILE A 290 -13.61 -10.69 2.17
C ILE A 290 -14.88 -10.16 1.46
N ASP A 291 -16.01 -10.83 1.62
CA ASP A 291 -17.29 -10.40 1.03
C ASP A 291 -17.71 -9.02 1.56
N TRP A 292 -17.66 -8.83 2.88
CA TRP A 292 -17.94 -7.55 3.51
C TRP A 292 -17.00 -6.44 3.03
N LEU A 293 -15.71 -6.75 2.97
CA LEU A 293 -14.68 -5.80 2.61
C LEU A 293 -14.86 -5.33 1.17
N CYS A 294 -15.00 -6.25 0.20
CA CYS A 294 -15.19 -5.90 -1.20
C CYS A 294 -16.42 -5.01 -1.43
N MET A 295 -17.55 -5.28 -0.77
CA MET A 295 -18.73 -4.42 -0.88
C MET A 295 -18.53 -3.04 -0.25
N SER A 296 -17.88 -2.99 0.91
CA SER A 296 -17.50 -1.74 1.57
C SER A 296 -16.57 -0.88 0.68
N ARG A 297 -15.60 -1.51 0.02
CA ARG A 297 -14.65 -0.82 -0.86
C ARG A 297 -15.30 -0.34 -2.15
N ARG A 298 -16.13 -1.17 -2.80
CA ARG A 298 -16.94 -0.78 -3.97
C ARG A 298 -17.79 0.45 -3.67
N LYS A 299 -18.49 0.46 -2.52
CA LYS A 299 -19.27 1.62 -2.06
C LYS A 299 -18.41 2.88 -1.92
N ALA A 300 -17.21 2.76 -1.34
CA ALA A 300 -16.34 3.91 -1.07
C ALA A 300 -15.85 4.63 -2.35
N ILE A 301 -15.77 3.91 -3.47
CA ILE A 301 -15.37 4.45 -4.78
C ILE A 301 -16.56 4.64 -5.74
N GLY A 302 -17.81 4.56 -5.24
CA GLY A 302 -19.00 4.83 -6.05
C GLY A 302 -19.38 3.74 -7.05
N LEU A 303 -18.84 2.51 -6.92
CA LEU A 303 -19.31 1.37 -7.70
C LEU A 303 -20.59 0.77 -7.10
N PRO A 304 -21.45 0.13 -7.92
CA PRO A 304 -22.57 -0.68 -7.43
C PRO A 304 -22.10 -1.66 -6.36
N TYR A 305 -22.90 -1.88 -5.31
CA TYR A 305 -22.57 -2.78 -4.21
C TYR A 305 -23.82 -3.38 -3.58
N GLU A 306 -23.67 -4.50 -2.89
CA GLU A 306 -24.73 -5.14 -2.11
C GLU A 306 -24.49 -4.94 -0.60
N ASN A 307 -25.55 -4.77 0.17
CA ASN A 307 -25.42 -4.67 1.63
C ASN A 307 -25.32 -6.09 2.23
N VAL A 308 -24.09 -6.49 2.53
CA VAL A 308 -23.78 -7.81 3.12
C VAL A 308 -23.69 -7.80 4.66
N GLY A 309 -24.19 -6.74 5.30
CA GLY A 309 -24.29 -6.64 6.75
C GLY A 309 -23.10 -5.96 7.44
N LYS A 310 -22.83 -6.35 8.69
CA LYS A 310 -21.78 -5.75 9.53
C LYS A 310 -20.44 -6.48 9.35
N ASN A 311 -19.35 -5.79 9.67
CA ASN A 311 -18.01 -6.36 9.66
C ASN A 311 -17.94 -7.60 10.59
N PRO A 312 -17.69 -8.81 10.08
CA PRO A 312 -17.77 -10.05 10.86
C PRO A 312 -16.67 -10.18 11.92
N ILE A 313 -15.61 -9.36 11.84
CA ILE A 313 -14.44 -9.43 12.74
C ILE A 313 -14.28 -8.19 13.62
N ALA A 314 -15.23 -7.24 13.60
CA ALA A 314 -15.11 -5.96 14.31
C ALA A 314 -14.72 -6.12 15.79
N GLY A 315 -15.29 -7.11 16.49
CA GLY A 315 -15.08 -7.29 17.93
C GLY A 315 -13.61 -7.38 18.36
N TRP A 316 -12.85 -8.37 17.87
CA TRP A 316 -11.47 -8.60 18.33
C TRP A 316 -10.44 -7.82 17.52
N THR A 317 -10.78 -7.35 16.31
CA THR A 317 -9.83 -6.63 15.46
C THR A 317 -9.80 -5.12 15.69
N GLU A 318 -10.80 -4.55 16.35
CA GLU A 318 -10.90 -3.09 16.61
C GLU A 318 -9.63 -2.46 17.20
N PRO A 319 -8.97 -3.04 18.24
CA PRO A 319 -7.74 -2.47 18.81
C PRO A 319 -6.58 -2.37 17.81
N TRP A 320 -6.53 -3.31 16.86
CA TRP A 320 -5.49 -3.43 15.84
C TRP A 320 -5.80 -2.61 14.59
N MET A 321 -7.08 -2.49 14.25
CA MET A 321 -7.57 -1.85 13.03
C MET A 321 -7.86 -0.36 13.21
N ASN A 322 -7.86 0.20 14.42
CA ASN A 322 -8.07 1.63 14.63
C ASN A 322 -6.77 2.44 14.51
N SER A 323 -6.65 3.26 13.45
CA SER A 323 -5.47 4.09 13.17
C SER A 323 -5.25 5.23 14.17
N GLU A 324 -6.29 5.72 14.86
CA GLU A 324 -6.16 6.81 15.84
C GLU A 324 -5.30 6.39 17.06
N SER A 325 -5.28 5.09 17.37
CA SER A 325 -4.46 4.52 18.45
C SER A 325 -2.95 4.46 18.13
N VAL A 326 -2.54 4.78 16.90
CA VAL A 326 -1.14 4.67 16.41
C VAL A 326 -0.45 6.04 16.36
N GLN A 327 -1.20 7.15 16.47
CA GLN A 327 -0.58 8.48 16.67
C GLN A 327 0.12 8.60 18.03
N VAL A 328 -0.09 7.62 18.92
CA VAL A 328 0.55 7.51 20.23
C VAL A 328 1.50 6.32 20.22
N ALA A 329 2.66 6.46 19.58
CA ALA A 329 3.76 5.51 19.67
C ALA A 329 5.09 6.27 19.75
N PRO A 330 6.19 5.66 20.19
CA PRO A 330 6.56 5.27 21.55
C PRO A 330 7.61 6.24 22.12
N GLN A 331 7.53 7.55 21.85
CA GLN A 331 8.45 8.53 22.46
C GLN A 331 8.16 8.81 23.95
N GLU A 332 7.01 8.36 24.47
CA GLU A 332 6.63 8.59 25.88
C GLU A 332 7.14 7.53 26.86
N HIS A 333 8.07 6.67 26.44
CA HIS A 333 8.94 5.93 27.35
C HIS A 333 10.37 6.47 27.23
N GLU A 334 10.64 7.49 28.05
CA GLU A 334 11.95 8.06 28.39
C GLU A 334 12.85 8.56 27.23
N ILE A 335 12.61 9.79 26.76
CA ILE A 335 13.67 10.62 26.17
C ILE A 335 14.13 11.64 27.22
N THR A 336 14.91 11.17 28.20
CA THR A 336 15.75 12.03 29.03
C THR A 336 17.19 12.06 28.50
N SER A 337 17.38 12.42 27.24
CA SER A 337 18.67 12.97 26.77
C SER A 337 18.62 13.35 25.29
N TYR A 338 18.16 14.56 24.98
CA TYR A 338 18.87 15.35 23.99
C TYR A 338 19.59 16.46 24.75
N GLN A 339 20.85 16.19 25.07
CA GLN A 339 21.76 17.25 25.51
C GLN A 339 21.86 18.27 24.38
N ILE A 340 21.52 19.50 24.77
CA ILE A 340 21.88 20.74 24.12
C ILE A 340 23.39 20.70 23.81
N GLY A 341 23.72 20.48 22.55
CA GLY A 341 25.06 20.60 22.00
C GLY A 341 25.03 21.66 20.91
N ALA A 342 25.05 22.92 21.30
CA ALA A 342 25.34 24.02 20.38
C ALA A 342 26.75 23.82 19.81
N SER A 343 26.88 23.29 18.60
CA SER A 343 28.10 23.43 17.82
C SER A 343 28.01 24.71 17.01
N LYS A 344 28.90 25.64 17.37
CA LYS A 344 29.15 26.90 16.67
C LYS A 344 29.42 26.65 15.18
N ASN A 345 28.96 27.60 14.36
CA ASN A 345 29.42 27.79 13.00
C ASN A 345 30.95 27.87 12.96
N ASP A 346 31.57 26.96 12.23
CA ASP A 346 32.86 27.18 11.58
C ASP A 346 32.71 26.66 10.12
N LEU A 347 32.22 27.55 9.26
CA LEU A 347 32.24 27.38 7.80
C LEU A 347 33.46 28.15 7.28
N GLU A 348 34.62 27.53 7.29
CA GLU A 348 35.76 27.95 6.46
C GLU A 348 36.40 26.70 5.83
N ASP A 349 36.48 26.75 4.50
CA ASP A 349 37.27 25.91 3.60
C ASP A 349 37.00 24.40 3.55
N MET A 350 36.01 24.02 2.74
CA MET A 350 36.07 22.75 2.00
C MET A 350 35.88 23.01 0.50
N ASP A 351 37.02 23.06 -0.19
CA ASP A 351 37.17 23.08 -1.63
C ASP A 351 36.67 21.75 -2.23
N LEU A 352 35.59 21.82 -3.02
CA LEU A 352 34.97 20.67 -3.72
C LEU A 352 35.59 20.54 -5.13
N GLY A 353 36.90 20.40 -5.18
CA GLY A 353 37.63 19.94 -6.36
C GLY A 353 37.82 18.41 -6.27
N ASP A 354 37.47 17.72 -7.34
CA ASP A 354 37.69 16.28 -7.60
C ASP A 354 36.64 15.30 -7.05
N CYS A 355 35.46 15.31 -7.68
CA CYS A 355 34.71 14.09 -8.00
C CYS A 355 33.95 14.31 -9.33
N LEU A 356 34.62 13.99 -10.44
CA LEU A 356 33.97 13.68 -11.72
C LEU A 356 33.67 12.17 -11.78
#